data_AF-A0A1Y2B7R5-F1
#
_entry.id   AF-A0A1Y2B7R5-F1
#
_cell.length_a   1.000
_cell.length_b   1.000
_cell.length_c   1.000
_cell.angle_alpha   90.00
_cell.angle_beta   90.00
_cell.angle_gamma   90.00
#
_symmetry.space_group_name_H-M   'P 1'
#
loop_
_entity.id
_entity.type
_entity.pdbx_description
1 polymer ?
#
loop_
_entity_poly.entity_id
_entity_poly.type
_entity_poly.pdbx_seq_one_letter_code
_entity_poly.pdbx_strand_id
1 'polypeptide(L)' 'MENQFENTIQKYSSMEDVKGILVTDNNGLCLGSKGAIKTISIETDNSNFLISSENDITVALVKNKLNN' A
#
# COMPACT_ATOMS: atom_id res chain seq x y z
N MET A 1 0.63 6.42 21.36
CA MET A 1 1.16 6.52 19.97
C MET A 1 0.56 5.44 19.08
N GLU A 2 0.48 4.17 19.52
CA GLU A 2 -0.19 3.08 18.76
C GLU A 2 -1.62 3.42 18.28
N ASN A 3 -2.41 4.10 19.12
CA ASN A 3 -3.80 4.43 18.78
C ASN A 3 -3.99 5.20 17.47
N GLN A 4 -3.03 6.01 17.00
CA GLN A 4 -3.23 6.82 15.78
C GLN A 4 -3.14 5.96 14.51
N PHE A 5 -2.21 5.00 14.48
CA PHE A 5 -2.04 4.09 13.34
C PHE A 5 -3.18 3.08 13.27
N GLU A 6 -3.56 2.52 14.42
CA GLU A 6 -4.70 1.60 14.51
C GLU A 6 -6.01 2.29 14.10
N ASN A 7 -6.26 3.52 14.56
CA ASN A 7 -7.42 4.30 14.13
C ASN A 7 -7.42 4.56 12.61
N THR A 8 -6.24 4.78 12.02
CA THR A 8 -6.07 4.97 10.57
C THR A 8 -6.40 3.68 9.83
N ILE A 9 -5.85 2.54 10.26
CA ILE A 9 -6.13 1.21 9.69
C ILE A 9 -7.62 0.89 9.79
N GLN A 10 -8.25 1.11 10.95
CA GLN A 10 -9.67 0.83 11.14
C GLN A 10 -10.54 1.71 10.26
N LYS A 11 -10.30 3.03 10.23
CA LYS A 11 -11.09 3.99 9.43
C LYS A 11 -11.15 3.61 7.95
N TYR A 12 -10.02 3.24 7.35
CA TYR A 12 -9.97 2.94 5.92
C TYR A 12 -10.38 1.49 5.62
N SER A 13 -10.01 0.54 6.49
CA SER A 13 -10.42 -0.86 6.30
C SER A 13 -11.92 -1.11 6.50
N SER A 14 -12.66 -0.16 7.10
CA SER A 14 -14.11 -0.24 7.25
C SER A 14 -14.90 0.33 6.06
N MET A 15 -14.24 0.88 5.04
CA MET A 15 -14.91 1.38 3.84
C MET A 15 -15.31 0.22 2.92
N GLU A 16 -16.55 0.24 2.41
CA GLU A 16 -17.16 -0.87 1.65
C GLU A 16 -16.32 -1.31 0.43
N ASP A 17 -15.68 -0.35 -0.25
CA ASP A 17 -14.87 -0.61 -1.45
C ASP A 17 -13.36 -0.82 -1.17
N VAL A 18 -12.93 -0.84 0.10
CA VAL A 18 -11.51 -1.00 0.47
C VAL A 18 -11.19 -2.44 0.85
N LYS A 19 -10.35 -3.09 0.04
CA LYS A 19 -9.95 -4.50 0.24
C LYS A 19 -8.70 -4.70 1.12
N GLY A 20 -7.94 -3.63 1.34
CA GLY A 20 -6.80 -3.65 2.24
C GLY A 20 -6.10 -2.30 2.36
N ILE A 21 -5.29 -2.15 3.40
CA ILE A 21 -4.53 -0.95 3.74
C ILE A 21 -3.14 -1.32 4.26
N LEU A 22 -2.11 -0.62 3.79
CA LEU A 22 -0.75 -0.62 4.34
C LEU A 22 -0.44 0.79 4.86
N VAL A 23 0.13 0.89 6.06
CA VAL A 23 0.59 2.14 6.67
C VAL A 23 2.11 2.06 6.86
N THR A 24 2.82 3.09 6.41
CA THR A 24 4.29 3.20 6.51
C THR A 24 4.70 4.53 7.15
N ASP A 25 5.93 4.59 7.67
CA ASP A 25 6.56 5.86 8.03
C ASP A 25 7.24 6.54 6.82
N ASN A 26 7.86 7.69 7.04
CA ASN A 26 8.53 8.45 5.98
C ASN A 26 9.78 7.76 5.40
N ASN A 27 10.29 6.70 6.04
CA ASN A 27 11.42 5.89 5.56
C ASN A 27 10.96 4.59 4.89
N GLY A 28 9.64 4.37 4.78
CA GLY A 28 9.06 3.16 4.21
C GLY A 28 9.00 1.97 5.18
N LEU A 29 9.23 2.16 6.48
CA LEU A 29 9.03 1.11 7.48
C LEU A 29 7.54 0.81 7.62
N CYS A 30 7.16 -0.46 7.50
CA CYS A 30 5.78 -0.90 7.72
C CYS A 30 5.40 -0.73 9.20
N LEU A 31 4.35 0.06 9.44
CA LEU A 31 3.78 0.30 10.78
C LEU A 31 2.51 -0.53 11.03
N GLY A 32 1.86 -1.00 9.96
CA GLY A 32 0.73 -1.91 10.06
C GLY A 32 0.01 -2.14 8.73
N SER A 33 -0.66 -3.28 8.62
CA SER A 33 -1.44 -3.64 7.43
C SER A 33 -2.70 -4.41 7.81
N LYS A 34 -3.76 -4.27 7.02
CA LYS A 34 -4.98 -5.07 7.16
C LYS A 34 -5.55 -5.42 5.78
N GLY A 35 -6.00 -6.67 5.62
CA GLY A 35 -6.55 -7.19 4.36
C GLY A 35 -5.53 -7.92 3.49
N ALA A 36 -6.02 -8.66 2.49
CA ALA A 36 -5.19 -9.40 1.54
C ALA A 36 -4.72 -8.45 0.44
N ILE A 37 -3.68 -7.68 0.72
CA ILE A 37 -3.06 -6.79 -0.26
C ILE A 37 -2.18 -7.64 -1.16
N LYS A 38 -2.76 -8.19 -2.23
CA LYS A 38 -1.98 -8.90 -3.25
C LYS A 38 -1.02 -7.95 -3.97
N THR A 39 -1.41 -6.68 -4.12
CA THR A 39 -0.62 -5.68 -4.82
C THR A 39 -0.91 -4.28 -4.27
N ILE A 40 0.14 -3.52 -3.97
CA ILE A 40 0.09 -2.09 -3.64
C ILE A 40 0.46 -1.32 -4.90
N SER A 41 -0.35 -0.33 -5.27
CA SER A 41 -0.04 0.61 -6.35
C SER A 41 0.17 2.00 -5.78
N ILE A 42 1.33 2.61 -6.05
CA ILE A 42 1.60 4.02 -5.73
C ILE A 42 1.68 4.77 -7.07
N GLU A 43 0.73 5.65 -7.30
CA GLU A 43 0.68 6.47 -8.50
C GLU A 43 1.32 7.83 -8.23
N THR A 44 2.25 8.22 -9.07
CA THR A 44 2.88 9.54 -9.11
C THR A 44 2.54 10.21 -10.44
N ASP A 45 2.94 11.47 -10.59
CA ASP A 45 2.70 12.23 -11.82
C ASP A 45 3.29 11.53 -13.07
N ASN A 46 4.45 10.88 -12.92
CA ASN A 46 5.20 10.33 -14.05
C ASN A 46 5.37 8.80 -14.02
N SER A 47 4.98 8.14 -12.93
CA SER A 47 5.24 6.71 -12.75
C SER A 47 4.24 6.03 -11.82
N ASN A 48 4.07 4.73 -12.00
CA ASN A 48 3.32 3.85 -11.12
C ASN A 48 4.28 2.83 -10.52
N PHE A 49 4.33 2.77 -9.20
CA PHE A 49 5.04 1.73 -8.46
C PHE A 49 4.05 0.63 -8.11
N LEU A 50 4.40 -0.61 -8.40
CA LEU A 50 3.64 -1.79 -8.02
C LEU A 50 4.49 -2.64 -7.09
N ILE A 51 3.98 -2.94 -5.90
CA ILE A 51 4.61 -3.86 -4.95
C ILE A 51 3.66 -5.05 -4.82
N SER A 52 4.15 -6.23 -5.14
CA SER A 52 3.38 -7.48 -5.05
C SER A 52 4.19 -8.50 -4.28
N SER A 53 3.53 -9.31 -3.47
CA SER A 53 4.15 -10.47 -2.83
C SER A 53 3.55 -11.74 -3.43
N GLU A 54 4.41 -12.65 -3.86
CA GLU A 54 4.04 -13.97 -4.38
C GLU A 54 4.90 -15.03 -3.68
N ASN A 55 4.24 -15.91 -2.92
CA ASN A 55 4.89 -16.83 -1.97
C ASN A 55 5.75 -16.06 -0.96
N ASP A 56 7.05 -16.36 -0.87
CA ASP A 56 8.02 -15.73 0.03
C ASP A 56 8.85 -14.61 -0.64
N ILE A 57 8.47 -14.20 -1.86
CA ILE A 57 9.19 -13.20 -2.64
C ILE A 57 8.33 -11.95 -2.77
N THR A 58 8.91 -10.80 -2.42
CA THR A 58 8.31 -9.48 -2.66
C THR A 58 8.99 -8.84 -3.85
N VAL A 59 8.20 -8.44 -4.84
CA VAL A 59 8.65 -7.78 -6.08
C VAL A 59 8.10 -6.35 -6.09
N ALA A 60 8.99 -5.39 -6.32
CA ALA A 60 8.62 -4.01 -6.58
C ALA A 60 9.05 -3.63 -8.00
N LEU A 61 8.15 -3.01 -8.77
CA LEU A 61 8.42 -2.58 -10.14
C LEU A 61 7.87 -1.17 -10.37
N VAL A 62 8.67 -0.34 -11.05
CA VAL A 62 8.28 1.01 -11.45
C VAL A 62 7.96 1.02 -12.95
N LYS A 63 6.80 1.54 -13.30
CA LYS A 63 6.35 1.71 -14.67
C LYS A 63 6.22 3.20 -14.96
N ASN A 64 6.92 3.71 -15.97
CA ASN A 64 6.70 5.07 -16.45
C ASN A 64 5.29 5.19 -17.06
N LYS A 65 4.61 6.31 -16.79
CA LYS A 65 3.38 6.65 -17.50
C LYS A 65 3.74 6.93 -18.96
N LEU A 66 3.08 6.21 -19.87
CA LEU A 66 3.17 6.50 -21.30
C LEU A 66 2.27 7.71 -21.56
N ASN A 67 2.87 8.82 -21.96
CA ASN A 67 2.13 9.99 -22.44
C ASN A 67 1.59 9.63 -23.83
N ASN A 68 0.27 9.42 -23.94
CA ASN A 68 -0.43 9.34 -25.22
C ASN A 68 -0.73 10.74 -25.75
#